data_AF-A0A3C0FLP5-F1
#
_entry.id   AF-A0A3C0FLP5-F1
#
_cell.length_a   1.000
_cell.length_b   1.000
_cell.length_c   1.000
_cell.angle_alpha   90.00
_cell.angle_beta   90.00
_cell.angle_gamma   90.00
#
_symmetry.space_group_name_H-M   'P 1'
#
loop_
_entity.id
_entity.type
_entity.pdbx_description
1 polymer ?
#
loop_
_entity_poly.entity_id
_entity_poly.type
_entity_poly.pdbx_seq_one_letter_code
_entity_poly.pdbx_strand_id
1 'polypeptide(L)' 'MIRHQQIWAALDQIAEDHGLTPSGLARLAQLDPTTFNRSKRTTAQGKPRWPSTESISKVL' A
#
# COMPACT_ATOMS: atom_id res chain seq x y z
N MET A 1 -4.89 19.06 -2.32
CA MET A 1 -5.11 18.21 -1.12
C MET A 1 -4.94 16.75 -1.54
N ILE A 2 -4.11 15.97 -0.84
CA ILE A 2 -3.81 14.58 -1.21
C ILE A 2 -5.03 13.69 -0.94
N ARG A 3 -5.44 12.88 -1.93
CA ARG A 3 -6.54 11.92 -1.78
C ARG A 3 -5.99 10.54 -1.43
N HIS A 4 -6.71 9.78 -0.60
CA HIS A 4 -6.31 8.43 -0.18
C HIS A 4 -5.96 7.52 -1.37
N GLN A 5 -6.75 7.61 -2.45
CA GLN A 5 -6.57 6.81 -3.66
C GLN A 5 -5.25 7.13 -4.38
N GLN A 6 -4.76 8.38 -4.29
CA GLN A 6 -3.49 8.76 -4.91
C GLN A 6 -2.31 8.09 -4.21
N ILE A 7 -2.34 7.95 -2.88
CA ILE A 7 -1.29 7.23 -2.15
C ILE A 7 -1.32 5.75 -2.53
N TRP A 8 -2.50 5.13 -2.58
CA TRP A 8 -2.61 3.73 -2.97
C TRP A 8 -2.18 3.45 -4.41
N ALA A 9 -2.50 4.36 -5.33
CA ALA A 9 -2.04 4.27 -6.72
C ALA A 9 -0.51 4.45 -6.81
N ALA A 10 0.09 5.35 -6.02
CA ALA A 10 1.54 5.50 -5.97
C ALA A 10 2.23 4.23 -5.44
N LEU A 11 1.66 3.56 -4.42
CA LEU A 11 2.19 2.28 -3.93
C LEU A 11 2.07 1.16 -4.97
N ASP A 12 0.99 1.13 -5.75
CA ASP A 12 0.85 0.20 -6.87
C ASP A 12 1.92 0.48 -7.94
N GLN A 13 2.15 1.75 -8.28
CA GLN A 13 3.17 2.13 -9.26
C GLN A 13 4.58 1.74 -8.79
N ILE A 14 4.93 1.99 -7.53
CA ILE A 14 6.22 1.57 -6.96
C ILE A 14 6.37 0.05 -7.08
N ALA A 15 5.33 -0.72 -6.74
CA ALA A 15 5.38 -2.17 -6.89
C ALA A 15 5.64 -2.57 -8.35
N GLU A 16 4.89 -1.99 -9.30
CA GLU A 16 5.02 -2.25 -10.73
C GLU A 16 6.40 -1.88 -11.28
N ASP A 17 6.94 -0.73 -10.89
CA ASP A 17 8.28 -0.25 -11.30
C ASP A 17 9.39 -1.20 -10.85
N HIS A 18 9.20 -1.87 -9.71
CA HIS A 18 10.10 -2.91 -9.20
C HIS A 18 9.78 -4.33 -9.73
N GLY A 19 8.79 -4.49 -10.61
CA GLY A 19 8.35 -5.80 -11.12
C GLY A 19 7.68 -6.67 -10.04
N LEU A 20 7.13 -6.04 -9.00
CA LEU A 20 6.50 -6.69 -7.85
C LEU A 20 4.98 -6.53 -7.86
N THR A 21 4.31 -7.43 -7.15
CA THR A 21 2.90 -7.22 -6.75
C THR A 21 2.85 -6.40 -5.46
N PRO A 22 1.69 -5.82 -5.08
CA PRO A 22 1.55 -5.14 -3.78
C PRO A 22 1.96 -6.02 -2.59
N SER A 23 1.65 -7.31 -2.63
CA SER A 23 2.10 -8.27 -1.60
C SER A 23 3.61 -8.56 -1.69
N GLY A 24 4.19 -8.54 -2.89
CA GLY A 24 5.63 -8.65 -3.11
C GLY A 24 6.38 -7.44 -2.53
N LEU A 25 5.90 -6.23 -2.81
CA LEU A 25 6.42 -4.99 -2.23
C LEU A 25 6.33 -5.00 -0.70
N ALA A 26 5.21 -5.46 -0.14
CA ALA A 26 5.06 -5.59 1.31
C ALA A 26 6.08 -6.58 1.92
N ARG A 27 6.31 -7.73 1.27
CA ARG A 27 7.32 -8.70 1.73
C ARG A 27 8.74 -8.13 1.66
N LEU A 28 9.07 -7.43 0.58
CA LEU A 28 10.37 -6.79 0.41
C LEU A 28 10.62 -5.73 1.49
N ALA A 29 9.57 -4.99 1.86
CA ALA A 29 9.55 -4.01 2.94
C ALA A 29 9.47 -4.61 4.37
N GLN A 30 9.56 -5.94 4.52
CA GLN A 30 9.40 -6.64 5.80
C GLN A 30 8.09 -6.30 6.53
N LEU A 31 7.02 -6.09 5.77
CA LEU A 31 5.66 -5.89 6.24
C LEU A 31 4.84 -7.17 6.11
N ASP A 32 3.69 -7.20 6.77
CA ASP A 32 2.70 -8.24 6.51
C ASP A 32 2.34 -8.23 5.01
N PRO A 33 2.34 -9.39 4.31
CA PRO A 33 2.11 -9.44 2.87
C PRO A 33 0.77 -8.85 2.41
N THR A 34 -0.20 -8.69 3.31
CA THR A 34 -1.50 -8.12 3.00
C THR A 34 -1.58 -6.60 3.18
N THR A 35 -0.52 -5.97 3.69
CA THR A 35 -0.48 -4.54 4.05
C THR A 35 -0.90 -3.64 2.88
N PHE A 36 -0.46 -3.94 1.66
CA PHE A 36 -0.78 -3.15 0.46
C PHE A 36 -1.90 -3.74 -0.42
N ASN A 37 -2.53 -4.84 0.00
CA ASN A 37 -3.56 -5.49 -0.79
C ASN A 37 -4.81 -4.63 -0.93
N ARG A 38 -5.45 -4.64 -2.11
CA ARG A 38 -6.69 -3.87 -2.38
C ARG A 38 -7.80 -4.14 -1.36
N SER A 39 -7.95 -5.38 -0.91
CA SER A 39 -8.95 -5.77 0.10
C SER A 39 -8.74 -5.15 1.49
N LYS A 40 -7.55 -4.63 1.78
CA LYS A 40 -7.22 -3.96 3.05
C LYS A 40 -7.28 -2.43 2.96
N ARG A 41 -7.53 -1.86 1.77
CA ARG A 41 -7.59 -0.40 1.54
C ARG A 41 -8.89 0.24 2.01
N THR A 42 -9.88 -0.57 2.38
CA THR A 42 -11.12 -0.15 3.01
C THR A 42 -11.24 -0.79 4.39
N THR A 43 -11.80 -0.06 5.35
CA THR A 43 -12.12 -0.61 6.67
C THR A 43 -13.39 -1.46 6.58
N ALA A 44 -13.65 -2.27 7.62
CA ALA A 44 -14.88 -3.07 7.71
C ALA A 44 -16.16 -2.21 7.64
N GLN A 45 -16.06 -0.93 8.02
CA GLN A 45 -17.14 0.06 7.97
C GLN A 45 -17.24 0.78 6.61
N GLY A 46 -16.53 0.30 5.58
CA GLY A 46 -16.56 0.86 4.22
C GLY A 46 -15.80 2.18 4.05
N LYS A 47 -15.05 2.62 5.07
CA LYS A 47 -14.27 3.87 4.98
C LYS A 47 -12.93 3.62 4.29
N PRO A 48 -12.40 4.57 3.51
CA PRO A 48 -11.06 4.46 2.96
C PRO A 48 -10.03 4.40 4.10
N ARG A 49 -9.13 3.43 4.04
CA ARG A 49 -8.00 3.29 4.97
C ARG A 49 -6.82 4.11 4.45
N TRP A 50 -6.16 4.83 5.34
CA TRP A 50 -4.84 5.40 5.08
C TRP A 50 -3.75 4.38 5.44
N PRO A 51 -2.75 4.16 4.57
CA PRO A 51 -1.54 3.45 4.98
C PRO A 51 -0.82 4.27 6.07
N SER A 52 -0.14 3.58 6.99
CA SER A 52 0.63 4.28 8.02
C SER A 52 1.89 4.89 7.40
N THR A 53 2.38 5.97 8.00
CA THR A 53 3.65 6.58 7.60
C THR A 53 4.80 5.58 7.65
N GLU A 54 4.81 4.70 8.64
CA GLU A 54 5.82 3.64 8.76
C GLU A 54 5.81 2.66 7.59
N SER A 55 4.62 2.24 7.12
CA SER A 55 4.54 1.34 5.97
C SER A 55 5.00 2.03 4.69
N ILE A 56 4.69 3.33 4.54
CA ILE A 56 5.18 4.13 3.40
C ILE A 56 6.70 4.29 3.47
N SER A 57 7.28 4.58 4.64
CA SER A 57 8.73 4.79 4.76
C SER A 57 9.57 3.55 4.49
N LYS A 58 8.98 2.34 4.52
CA LYS A 58 9.69 1.09 4.23
C LYS A 58 9.77 0.74 2.74
N VAL A 59 9.02 1.45 1.90
CA VAL A 59 8.96 1.23 0.43
C VAL A 59 9.44 2.42 -0.39
N LEU A 60 9.76 3.52 0.28
CA LEU A 60 10.49 4.65 -0.29
C LEU A 60 11.99 4.48 0.01
#